data_AF-W0RLZ0-F1
#
_entry.id   AF-W0RLZ0-F1
#
_cell.length_a   1.000
_cell.length_b   1.000
_cell.length_c   1.000
_cell.angle_alpha   90.00
_cell.angle_beta   90.00
_cell.angle_gamma   90.00
#
_symmetry.space_group_name_H-M   'P 1'
#
loop_
_entity.id
_entity.type
_entity.pdbx_description
1 polymer ?
#
loop_
_entity_poly.entity_id
_entity_poly.type
_entity_poly.pdbx_seq_one_letter_code
_entity_poly.pdbx_strand_id
1 'polypeptide(L)'
;MATALGATMSPIASDLDRAIAQLHDAARRLGEARAHEMALEDRRALVKRDAILRLLESSAATSATAAEKIVEQDADYARHRGDQRAAVIATLERWAEWEAARCRAWTLARAPEA
;
A
#
# COMPACT_ATOMS: atom_id res chain seq x y z
N MET A 1 -52.35 -13.29 -19.23
CA MET A 1 -52.13 -12.71 -17.90
C MET A 1 -50.69 -13.01 -17.49
N ALA A 2 -49.77 -12.07 -17.77
CA ALA A 2 -48.35 -12.23 -17.45
C ALA A 2 -48.12 -11.78 -16.00
N THR A 3 -47.81 -12.73 -15.13
CA THR A 3 -47.41 -12.47 -13.75
C THR A 3 -46.01 -11.85 -13.79
N ALA A 4 -45.94 -10.53 -13.63
CA ALA A 4 -44.68 -9.84 -13.37
C ALA A 4 -44.20 -10.24 -11.97
N LEU A 5 -43.41 -11.31 -11.90
CA LEU A 5 -42.58 -11.64 -10.75
C LEU A 5 -41.46 -10.59 -10.67
N GLY A 6 -41.80 -9.39 -10.22
CA GLY A 6 -40.84 -8.41 -9.79
C GLY A 6 -40.11 -8.98 -8.59
N ALA A 7 -38.96 -9.61 -8.80
CA ALA A 7 -38.05 -10.00 -7.74
C ALA A 7 -37.60 -8.72 -7.03
N THR A 8 -38.32 -8.33 -5.97
CA THR A 8 -37.87 -7.31 -5.04
C THR A 8 -36.70 -7.90 -4.29
N MET A 9 -35.49 -7.74 -4.83
CA MET A 9 -34.27 -8.01 -4.07
C MET A 9 -34.38 -7.27 -2.74
N SER A 10 -34.19 -8.00 -1.64
CA SER A 10 -34.15 -7.39 -0.31
C SER A 10 -33.07 -6.30 -0.30
N PRO A 11 -33.37 -5.09 0.19
CA PRO A 11 -32.38 -4.01 0.31
C PRO A 11 -31.09 -4.46 1.00
N ILE A 12 -31.21 -5.38 1.96
CA ILE A 12 -30.10 -5.96 2.72
C ILE A 12 -29.13 -6.74 1.81
N ALA A 13 -29.65 -7.54 0.86
CA ALA A 13 -28.81 -8.28 -0.09
C ALA A 13 -28.01 -7.31 -0.99
N SER A 14 -28.65 -6.22 -1.42
CA SER A 14 -28.01 -5.21 -2.26
C SER A 14 -26.90 -4.41 -1.53
N ASP A 15 -27.07 -4.19 -0.22
CA ASP A 15 -26.09 -3.48 0.60
C ASP A 15 -24.91 -4.39 0.99
N LEU A 16 -25.15 -5.69 1.20
CA LEU A 16 -24.10 -6.67 1.42
C LEU A 16 -23.23 -6.85 0.17
N ASP A 17 -23.84 -6.99 -1.02
CA ASP A 17 -23.10 -7.08 -2.29
C ASP A 17 -22.23 -5.85 -2.53
N ARG A 18 -22.76 -4.65 -2.24
CA ARG A 18 -21.97 -3.40 -2.30
C ARG A 18 -20.81 -3.40 -1.32
N ALA A 19 -21.01 -3.89 -0.09
CA ALA A 19 -19.95 -3.96 0.91
C ALA A 19 -18.86 -4.98 0.54
N ILE A 20 -19.23 -6.12 -0.05
CA ILE A 20 -18.29 -7.11 -0.57
C ILE A 20 -17.47 -6.52 -1.72
N ALA A 21 -18.12 -5.83 -2.67
CA ALA A 21 -17.41 -5.16 -3.77
C ALA A 21 -16.40 -4.11 -3.25
N GLN A 22 -16.79 -3.33 -2.24
CA GLN A 22 -15.90 -2.36 -1.59
C GLN A 22 -14.71 -3.04 -0.88
N LEU A 23 -14.94 -4.17 -0.22
CA LEU A 23 -13.88 -4.97 0.40
C LEU A 23 -12.87 -5.47 -0.64
N HIS A 24 -13.34 -5.99 -1.77
CA HIS A 24 -12.47 -6.44 -2.86
C HIS A 24 -11.61 -5.29 -3.42
N ASP A 25 -12.23 -4.14 -3.65
CA ASP A 25 -11.50 -2.98 -4.17
C ASP A 25 -10.47 -2.45 -3.16
N ALA A 26 -10.81 -2.38 -1.87
CA ALA A 26 -9.87 -2.01 -0.81
C ALA A 26 -8.70 -3.00 -0.71
N ALA A 27 -8.97 -4.30 -0.82
CA ALA A 27 -7.94 -5.34 -0.82
C ALA A 27 -6.98 -5.19 -2.01
N ARG A 28 -7.51 -4.89 -3.21
CA ARG A 28 -6.70 -4.63 -4.40
C ARG A 28 -5.76 -3.44 -4.19
N ARG A 29 -6.29 -2.30 -3.71
CA ARG A 29 -5.48 -1.10 -3.45
C ARG A 29 -4.40 -1.33 -2.39
N LEU A 30 -4.70 -2.12 -1.35
CA LEU A 30 -3.70 -2.55 -0.37
C LEU A 30 -2.60 -3.40 -1.00
N GLY A 31 -2.97 -4.35 -1.87
CA GLY A 31 -2.02 -5.16 -2.63
C GLY A 31 -1.09 -4.31 -3.51
N GLU A 32 -1.64 -3.31 -4.20
CA GLU A 32 -0.86 -2.36 -5.01
C GLU A 32 0.10 -1.52 -4.17
N ALA A 33 -0.34 -1.02 -3.01
CA ALA A 33 0.52 -0.27 -2.09
C ALA A 33 1.67 -1.14 -1.55
N ARG A 34 1.40 -2.39 -1.18
CA ARG A 34 2.42 -3.36 -0.76
C ARG A 34 3.41 -3.68 -1.88
N ALA A 35 2.93 -3.89 -3.10
CA ALA A 35 3.82 -4.12 -4.23
C ALA A 35 4.76 -2.94 -4.48
N HIS A 36 4.27 -1.70 -4.33
CA HIS A 36 5.09 -0.51 -4.46
C HIS A 36 6.14 -0.39 -3.34
N GLU A 37 5.75 -0.65 -2.09
CA GLU A 37 6.67 -0.71 -0.94
C GLU A 37 7.79 -1.73 -1.17
N MET A 38 7.45 -2.95 -1.60
CA MET A 38 8.43 -4.00 -1.92
C MET A 38 9.38 -3.58 -3.06
N ALA A 39 8.84 -3.00 -4.13
CA ALA A 39 9.66 -2.53 -5.26
C ALA A 39 10.63 -1.39 -4.87
N LEU A 40 10.34 -0.63 -3.81
CA LEU A 40 11.29 0.32 -3.25
C LEU A 40 12.36 -0.38 -2.41
N GLU A 41 12.00 -1.34 -1.56
CA GLU A 41 12.98 -2.10 -0.75
C GLU A 41 13.95 -2.91 -1.62
N ASP A 42 13.47 -3.56 -2.69
CA ASP A 42 14.32 -4.31 -3.62
C ASP A 42 15.39 -3.42 -4.27
N ARG A 43 15.07 -2.13 -4.50
CA ARG A 43 16.00 -1.17 -5.10
C ARG A 43 16.96 -0.54 -4.08
N ARG A 44 16.71 -0.66 -2.79
CA ARG A 44 17.47 0.03 -1.74
C ARG A 44 18.96 -0.26 -1.80
N ALA A 45 19.34 -1.52 -1.98
CA ALA A 45 20.75 -1.92 -2.06
C ALA A 45 21.46 -1.29 -3.27
N LEU A 46 20.78 -1.22 -4.42
CA LEU A 46 21.31 -0.60 -5.64
C LEU A 46 21.47 0.91 -5.46
N VAL A 47 20.43 1.60 -4.96
CA VAL A 47 20.49 3.06 -4.73
C VAL A 47 21.58 3.41 -3.71
N LYS A 48 21.72 2.63 -2.63
CA LYS A 48 22.77 2.83 -1.63
C LYS A 48 24.17 2.65 -2.22
N ARG A 49 24.37 1.60 -3.03
CA ARG A 49 25.64 1.36 -3.73
C ARG A 49 25.99 2.53 -4.64
N ASP A 50 25.03 3.01 -5.43
CA ASP A 50 25.27 4.09 -6.38
C ASP A 50 25.58 5.42 -5.65
N ALA A 51 24.94 5.66 -4.49
CA ALA A 51 25.27 6.79 -3.62
C ALA A 51 26.69 6.70 -3.05
N ILE A 52 27.12 5.50 -2.62
CA ILE A 52 28.50 5.28 -2.17
C ILE A 52 29.49 5.59 -3.30
N LEU A 53 29.22 5.15 -4.54
CA LEU A 53 30.10 5.45 -5.68
C LEU A 53 30.19 6.96 -5.94
N ARG A 54 29.07 7.69 -5.94
CA ARG A 54 29.07 9.16 -6.07
C ARG A 54 29.90 9.86 -5.00
N LEU A 55 29.82 9.39 -3.75
CA LEU A 55 30.61 9.97 -2.64
C LEU A 55 32.11 9.72 -2.79
N LEU A 56 32.50 8.59 -3.38
CA LEU A 56 33.90 8.29 -3.69
C LEU A 56 34.40 9.13 -4.87
N GLU A 57 33.62 9.21 -5.95
CA GLU A 57 33.95 9.98 -7.16
C GLU A 57 34.07 11.48 -6.88
N SER A 58 33.24 12.01 -5.99
CA SER A 58 33.29 13.41 -5.55
C SER A 58 34.38 13.69 -4.51
N SER A 59 35.16 12.69 -4.10
CA SER A 59 36.15 12.78 -3.01
C SER A 59 35.56 13.23 -1.66
N ALA A 60 34.24 13.18 -1.49
CA ALA A 60 33.57 13.43 -0.22
C ALA A 60 33.89 12.34 0.82
N ALA A 61 34.30 11.16 0.37
CA ALA A 61 34.81 10.07 1.19
C ALA A 61 36.09 9.47 0.61
N THR A 62 37.01 9.05 1.48
CA THR A 62 38.30 8.46 1.11
C THR A 62 38.26 6.94 0.93
N SER A 63 37.17 6.29 1.32
CA SER A 63 36.98 4.83 1.25
C SER A 63 35.51 4.47 1.27
N ALA A 64 35.16 3.27 0.79
CA ALA A 64 33.78 2.78 0.81
C ALA A 64 33.19 2.75 2.23
N THR A 65 33.99 2.36 3.23
CA THR A 65 33.57 2.36 4.64
C THR A 65 33.32 3.77 5.17
N ALA A 66 34.12 4.77 4.75
CA ALA A 66 33.86 6.16 5.11
C ALA A 66 32.58 6.67 4.42
N ALA A 67 32.38 6.34 3.14
CA ALA A 67 31.17 6.68 2.38
C ALA A 67 29.91 6.06 3.02
N GLU A 68 29.95 4.80 3.46
CA GLU A 68 28.83 4.14 4.14
C GLU A 68 28.37 4.89 5.41
N LYS A 69 29.28 5.56 6.12
CA LYS A 69 28.94 6.34 7.32
C LYS A 69 28.21 7.65 7.02
N ILE A 70 28.38 8.17 5.81
CA ILE A 70 27.79 9.45 5.38
C ILE A 70 26.78 9.31 4.23
N VAL A 71 26.51 8.08 3.77
CA VAL A 71 25.62 7.82 2.62
C VAL A 71 24.20 8.36 2.82
N GLU A 72 23.71 8.43 4.05
CA GLU A 72 22.41 9.03 4.39
C GLU A 72 22.35 10.54 4.07
N GLN A 73 23.49 11.19 3.81
CA GLN A 73 23.58 12.59 3.38
C GLN A 73 23.54 12.76 1.86
N ASP A 74 23.72 11.69 1.08
CA ASP A 74 23.57 11.74 -0.38
C ASP A 74 22.10 12.04 -0.72
N ALA A 75 21.88 13.06 -1.55
CA ALA A 75 20.55 13.60 -1.81
C ALA A 75 19.61 12.55 -2.45
N ASP A 76 20.14 11.70 -3.33
CA ASP A 76 19.35 10.68 -4.02
C ASP A 76 18.97 9.53 -3.09
N TYR A 77 19.91 9.07 -2.27
CA TYR A 77 19.62 8.04 -1.27
C TYR A 77 18.68 8.56 -0.18
N ALA A 78 18.86 9.79 0.30
CA ALA A 78 17.95 10.44 1.24
C ALA A 78 16.53 10.58 0.68
N ARG A 79 16.40 10.96 -0.61
CA ARG A 79 15.12 11.01 -1.32
C ARG A 79 14.46 9.63 -1.40
N HIS A 80 15.22 8.59 -1.77
CA HIS A 80 14.71 7.22 -1.80
C HIS A 80 14.22 6.75 -0.41
N ARG A 81 14.93 7.09 0.68
CA ARG A 81 14.47 6.82 2.05
C ARG A 81 13.22 7.63 2.41
N GLY A 82 13.04 8.81 1.84
CA GLY A 82 11.79 9.58 1.89
C GLY A 82 10.64 8.83 1.22
N ASP A 83 10.85 8.37 -0.02
CA ASP A 83 9.85 7.61 -0.80
C ASP A 83 9.44 6.31 -0.08
N GLN A 84 10.41 5.58 0.49
CA GLN A 84 10.12 4.39 1.30
C GLN A 84 9.22 4.69 2.50
N ARG A 85 9.48 5.78 3.23
CA ARG A 85 8.64 6.20 4.36
C ARG A 85 7.24 6.56 3.90
N ALA A 86 7.11 7.29 2.80
CA ALA A 86 5.81 7.64 2.23
C ALA A 86 5.03 6.39 1.80
N ALA A 87 5.70 5.42 1.18
CA ALA A 87 5.08 4.15 0.77
C ALA A 87 4.58 3.33 1.97
N VAL A 88 5.36 3.25 3.05
CA VAL A 88 4.92 2.56 4.30
C VAL A 88 3.68 3.23 4.88
N ILE A 89 3.63 4.57 4.93
CA ILE A 89 2.45 5.31 5.42
C ILE A 89 1.24 5.01 4.53
N ALA A 90 1.40 5.12 3.21
CA ALA A 90 0.33 4.81 2.26
C ALA A 90 -0.20 3.38 2.42
N THR A 91 0.69 2.40 2.63
CA THR A 91 0.31 1.01 2.92
C THR A 91 -0.52 0.90 4.20
N LEU A 92 -0.14 1.60 5.28
CA LEU A 92 -0.89 1.58 6.54
C LEU A 92 -2.28 2.22 6.39
N GLU A 93 -2.40 3.28 5.61
CA GLU A 93 -3.68 3.90 5.29
C GLU A 93 -4.59 2.94 4.50
N ARG A 94 -4.04 2.26 3.47
CA ARG A 94 -4.80 1.23 2.71
C ARG A 94 -5.16 0.02 3.56
N TRP A 95 -4.33 -0.33 4.54
CA TRP A 95 -4.64 -1.38 5.49
C TRP A 95 -5.85 -1.00 6.35
N ALA A 96 -5.88 0.23 6.86
CA ALA A 96 -7.01 0.74 7.64
C ALA A 96 -8.31 0.78 6.82
N GLU A 97 -8.25 1.20 5.54
CA GLU A 97 -9.39 1.17 4.62
C GLU A 97 -9.93 -0.26 4.41
N TRP A 98 -9.03 -1.21 4.15
CA TRP A 98 -9.40 -2.62 3.99
C TRP A 98 -10.04 -3.19 5.26
N GLU A 99 -9.47 -2.90 6.43
CA GLU A 99 -9.99 -3.36 7.71
C GLU A 99 -11.38 -2.78 8.02
N ALA A 100 -11.60 -1.50 7.70
CA ALA A 100 -12.91 -0.86 7.82
C ALA A 100 -13.94 -1.51 6.88
N ALA A 101 -13.57 -1.76 5.61
CA ALA A 101 -14.44 -2.45 4.66
C ALA A 101 -14.77 -3.88 5.10
N ARG A 102 -13.78 -4.58 5.68
CA ARG A 102 -13.93 -5.94 6.22
C ARG A 102 -14.90 -5.97 7.39
N CYS A 103 -14.74 -5.05 8.34
CA CYS A 103 -15.65 -4.90 9.47
C CYS A 103 -17.08 -4.59 8.99
N ARG A 104 -17.25 -3.72 8.00
CA ARG A 104 -18.57 -3.38 7.44
C ARG A 104 -19.25 -4.59 6.80
N ALA A 105 -18.55 -5.29 5.90
CA ALA A 105 -19.09 -6.48 5.24
C ALA A 105 -19.45 -7.57 6.25
N TRP A 106 -18.61 -7.79 7.27
CA TRP A 106 -18.87 -8.74 8.34
C TRP A 106 -20.11 -8.41 9.16
N THR A 107 -20.27 -7.13 9.53
CA THR A 107 -21.44 -6.67 10.28
C THR A 107 -22.73 -6.89 9.49
N LEU A 108 -22.74 -6.54 8.20
CA LEU A 108 -23.91 -6.75 7.33
C LEU A 108 -24.22 -8.24 7.13
N ALA A 109 -23.21 -9.08 6.96
CA ALA A 109 -23.39 -10.53 6.82
C ALA A 109 -23.96 -11.19 8.08
N ARG A 110 -23.86 -10.55 9.24
CA ARG A 110 -24.37 -11.05 10.53
C ARG A 110 -25.62 -10.31 11.02
N ALA A 111 -26.12 -9.33 10.27
CA ALA A 111 -27.35 -8.65 10.61
C ALA A 111 -28.52 -9.64 10.49
N PRO A 112 -29.39 -9.78 11.51
CA PRO A 112 -30.59 -10.60 11.38
C PRO A 112 -31.45 -10.04 10.25
N GLU A 113 -32.06 -10.92 9.45
CA GLU A 113 -33.09 -10.53 8.48
C GLU A 113 -34.21 -9.80 9.25
N ALA A 114 -34.33 -8.50 9.03
CA ALA A 114 -35.34 -7.65 9.66
C ALA A 114 -36.68 -7.76 8.93
#